data_AF-A0A4U0VF75-F1
#
_entry.id   AF-A0A4U0VF75-F1
#
_cell.length_a   1.000
_cell.length_b   1.000
_cell.length_c   1.000
_cell.angle_alpha   90.00
_cell.angle_beta   90.00
_cell.angle_gamma   90.00
#
_symmetry.space_group_name_H-M   'P 1'
#
loop_
_entity.id
_entity.type
_entity.pdbx_description
1 polymer ?
#
loop_
_entity_poly.entity_id
_entity_poly.type
_entity_poly.pdbx_seq_one_letter_code
_entity_poly.pdbx_strand_id
1 'polypeptide(L)'
;MKVLFQFQSTLPYLKDPPPGYLYPAVDIMASLDAIQADVKAGIYTSEYDVQMDLYNLVVSAYDFHFVWIPDLVDVFKWRRRGALLSLSSDGLILPDVYDSLDVMALAASNSSDYRPSPIALINGVGVESWLNEFAAANPWDHDPDANYNSVVTNVPLLSSIAGYFPPDQPDLVVVSCTDLSPRDDIEFQNVFRSILATANAAGKSKLIMDIRGNGGGLVADGYDWFTQLFPGQIPYGGTNLAAFGLANAMGQVVTSAMADGDRPPQGLGPLKDYDVMADLTIVLSQYDTWSDFYGPVTTHGGNFTNVKRNNLSDINSLGMPVYGFGNDTKPQPQTFDPDDIVILSDALCGSTCAVFAEMMKTQAGIHAITVGGRKQYGPMQWVGGSKGANVQTLADLGKFAFEIPAIATPAQSTLFEPYADSRSSVLHALSRLSEPYAGRVNFENNIREGDDSVTPLQFVYEAADCRFFYTADMILDQSLVWKRTYDLKWGNGTCVQGSTGDSSSVSGPNSTYIEAYSPPGAKNTFGANETFSYPAANPKTSSVKPSAASTSAAHSRTTSTKTSTTPTAP
;
A
#
# COMPACT_ATOMS: atom_id res chain seq x y z
N MET A 1 8.90 16.75 -14.20
CA MET A 1 8.80 15.76 -13.10
C MET A 1 8.66 16.43 -11.74
N LYS A 2 9.64 17.20 -11.22
CA LYS A 2 9.57 17.86 -9.88
C LYS A 2 8.26 18.59 -9.56
N VAL A 3 7.65 19.27 -10.54
CA VAL A 3 6.35 19.96 -10.36
C VAL A 3 5.23 18.97 -10.07
N LEU A 4 5.21 17.84 -10.76
CA LEU A 4 4.18 16.80 -10.59
C LEU A 4 4.45 15.95 -9.33
N PHE A 5 5.71 15.65 -9.02
CA PHE A 5 6.04 14.82 -7.86
C PHE A 5 5.89 15.53 -6.52
N GLN A 6 5.78 16.87 -6.48
CA GLN A 6 5.41 17.58 -5.25
C GLN A 6 4.03 17.18 -4.71
N PHE A 7 3.15 16.62 -5.56
CA PHE A 7 1.87 16.07 -5.15
C PHE A 7 1.97 14.69 -4.49
N GLN A 8 3.15 14.05 -4.49
CA GLN A 8 3.38 12.83 -3.71
C GLN A 8 3.40 13.19 -2.23
N SER A 9 2.32 12.86 -1.53
CA SER A 9 2.13 13.30 -0.15
C SER A 9 3.13 12.69 0.83
N THR A 10 3.82 11.60 0.47
CA THR A 10 4.77 10.92 1.36
C THR A 10 6.23 11.35 1.20
N LEU A 11 6.56 12.36 0.38
CA LEU A 11 7.95 12.80 0.15
C LEU A 11 8.77 13.06 1.43
N PRO A 12 8.25 13.75 2.47
CA PRO A 12 9.01 13.99 3.70
C PRO A 12 9.35 12.69 4.44
N TYR A 13 8.41 11.74 4.46
CA TYR A 13 8.57 10.45 5.10
C TYR A 13 9.49 9.52 4.31
N LEU A 14 9.51 9.57 2.98
CA LEU A 14 10.50 8.85 2.18
C LEU A 14 11.93 9.35 2.46
N LYS A 15 12.09 10.67 2.60
CA LYS A 15 13.38 11.32 2.83
C LYS A 15 13.99 11.00 4.20
N ASP A 16 13.16 10.98 5.23
CA ASP A 16 13.59 10.76 6.62
C ASP A 16 12.63 9.78 7.32
N PRO A 17 12.58 8.50 6.93
CA PRO A 17 11.53 7.61 7.38
C PRO A 17 11.61 7.33 8.90
N PRO A 18 10.46 7.09 9.55
CA PRO A 18 10.44 6.76 10.97
C PRO A 18 11.15 5.41 11.23
N PRO A 19 11.65 5.14 12.45
CA PRO A 19 12.47 3.96 12.74
C PRO A 19 11.86 2.59 12.35
N GLY A 20 10.53 2.50 12.31
CA GLY A 20 9.75 1.33 11.92
C GLY A 20 9.63 1.09 10.41
N TYR A 21 10.07 2.01 9.57
CA TYR A 21 10.04 1.82 8.11
C TYR A 21 11.01 0.69 7.68
N LEU A 22 10.58 -0.07 6.68
CA LEU A 22 11.19 -1.35 6.31
C LEU A 22 12.28 -1.23 5.25
N TYR A 23 12.34 -0.09 4.56
CA TYR A 23 13.27 0.19 3.47
C TYR A 23 14.20 1.37 3.78
N PRO A 24 15.28 1.56 2.99
CA PRO A 24 16.14 2.73 3.10
C PRO A 24 15.41 4.04 2.81
N ALA A 25 15.90 5.12 3.41
CA ALA A 25 15.47 6.47 3.10
C ALA A 25 15.85 6.86 1.67
N VAL A 26 14.96 7.58 0.97
CA VAL A 26 15.20 8.16 -0.35
C VAL A 26 14.68 9.60 -0.44
N ASP A 27 15.57 10.53 -0.79
CA ASP A 27 15.18 11.91 -1.13
C ASP A 27 14.91 12.01 -2.63
N ILE A 28 13.65 11.79 -3.03
CA ILE A 28 13.23 11.83 -4.44
C ILE A 28 13.56 13.18 -5.09
N MET A 29 13.34 14.29 -4.37
CA MET A 29 13.49 15.63 -4.93
C MET A 29 14.96 16.00 -5.13
N ALA A 30 15.84 15.66 -4.18
CA ALA A 30 17.27 15.86 -4.32
C ALA A 30 17.89 14.89 -5.35
N SER A 31 17.37 13.67 -5.46
CA SER A 31 17.84 12.69 -6.46
C SER A 31 17.49 13.14 -7.89
N LEU A 32 16.33 13.76 -8.10
CA LEU A 32 16.01 14.40 -9.38
C LEU A 32 16.98 15.54 -9.74
N ASP A 33 17.47 16.29 -8.75
CA ASP A 33 18.48 17.33 -8.97
C ASP A 33 19.85 16.72 -9.33
N ALA A 34 20.20 15.60 -8.70
CA ALA A 34 21.42 14.84 -9.03
C ALA A 34 21.37 14.29 -10.47
N ILE A 35 20.27 13.63 -10.85
CA ILE A 35 20.08 13.13 -12.23
C ILE A 35 20.15 14.29 -13.22
N GLN A 36 19.54 15.45 -12.91
CA GLN A 36 19.63 16.63 -13.78
C GLN A 36 21.08 17.13 -13.93
N ALA A 37 21.86 17.13 -12.85
CA ALA A 37 23.27 17.52 -12.89
C ALA A 37 24.09 16.56 -13.76
N ASP A 38 23.86 15.24 -13.64
CA ASP A 38 24.55 14.21 -14.42
C ASP A 38 24.21 14.29 -15.92
N VAL A 39 22.94 14.59 -16.27
CA VAL A 39 22.54 14.90 -17.65
C VAL A 39 23.32 16.11 -18.19
N LYS A 40 23.39 17.21 -17.42
CA LYS A 40 24.12 18.42 -17.84
C LYS A 40 25.63 18.21 -17.96
N ALA A 41 26.18 17.31 -17.14
CA ALA A 41 27.59 16.94 -17.17
C ALA A 41 27.95 15.92 -18.27
N GLY A 42 26.96 15.40 -19.01
CA GLY A 42 27.17 14.44 -20.08
C GLY A 42 27.59 13.05 -19.56
N ILE A 43 27.17 12.68 -18.35
CA ILE A 43 27.47 11.38 -17.74
C ILE A 43 26.71 10.26 -18.45
N TYR A 44 25.45 10.50 -18.78
CA TYR A 44 24.61 9.52 -19.48
C TYR A 44 24.98 9.38 -20.95
N THR A 45 25.08 8.14 -21.41
CA THR A 45 25.45 7.81 -22.80
C THR A 45 24.24 7.62 -23.72
N SER A 46 23.05 7.43 -23.15
CA SER A 46 21.81 7.25 -23.90
C SER A 46 20.61 7.81 -23.13
N GLU A 47 19.51 8.04 -23.84
CA GLU A 47 18.24 8.41 -23.23
C GLU A 47 17.68 7.30 -22.34
N TYR A 48 17.89 6.04 -22.74
CA TYR A 48 17.49 4.86 -21.97
C TYR A 48 18.11 4.90 -20.57
N ASP A 49 19.40 5.23 -20.46
CA ASP A 49 20.09 5.29 -19.15
C ASP A 49 19.45 6.34 -18.23
N VAL A 50 19.06 7.51 -18.78
CA VAL A 50 18.37 8.56 -18.01
C VAL A 50 16.99 8.10 -17.56
N GLN A 51 16.21 7.51 -18.46
CA GLN A 51 14.86 7.04 -18.14
C GLN A 51 14.89 5.88 -17.14
N MET A 52 15.90 4.99 -17.22
CA MET A 52 16.08 3.90 -16.28
C MET A 52 16.44 4.41 -14.88
N ASP A 53 17.32 5.42 -14.75
CA ASP A 53 17.63 6.03 -13.46
C ASP A 53 16.40 6.76 -12.86
N LEU A 54 15.60 7.43 -13.69
CA LEU A 54 14.35 8.04 -13.26
C LEU A 54 13.31 6.99 -12.81
N TYR A 55 13.19 5.89 -13.54
CA TYR A 55 12.31 4.76 -13.18
C TYR A 55 12.75 4.13 -11.85
N ASN A 56 14.03 3.79 -11.71
CA ASN A 56 14.60 3.21 -10.50
C ASN A 56 14.46 4.14 -9.28
N LEU A 57 14.57 5.45 -9.48
CA LEU A 57 14.32 6.43 -8.42
C LEU A 57 12.88 6.35 -7.90
N VAL A 58 11.89 6.24 -8.78
CA VAL A 58 10.48 6.12 -8.35
C VAL A 58 10.22 4.76 -7.72
N VAL A 59 10.76 3.68 -8.29
CA VAL A 59 10.69 2.31 -7.74
C VAL A 59 11.29 2.22 -6.33
N SER A 60 12.34 3.01 -6.03
CA SER A 60 12.97 3.05 -4.71
C SER A 60 12.08 3.61 -3.59
N ALA A 61 10.88 4.10 -3.90
CA ALA A 61 9.87 4.47 -2.92
C ALA A 61 9.00 3.29 -2.45
N TYR A 62 9.08 2.12 -3.12
CA TYR A 62 8.35 0.91 -2.77
C TYR A 62 6.82 1.13 -2.66
N ASP A 63 6.25 1.90 -3.58
CA ASP A 63 4.88 2.38 -3.48
C ASP A 63 4.13 2.29 -4.81
N PHE A 64 3.19 1.36 -4.96
CA PHE A 64 2.39 1.29 -6.19
C PHE A 64 1.45 2.49 -6.38
N HIS A 65 1.25 3.37 -5.40
CA HIS A 65 0.60 4.67 -5.59
C HIS A 65 1.54 5.72 -6.21
N PHE A 66 2.86 5.52 -6.15
CA PHE A 66 3.85 6.41 -6.73
C PHE A 66 4.59 5.74 -7.88
N VAL A 67 4.15 6.02 -9.10
CA VAL A 67 4.61 5.31 -10.30
C VAL A 67 4.95 6.29 -11.41
N TRP A 68 6.02 5.98 -12.13
CA TRP A 68 6.38 6.62 -13.39
C TRP A 68 7.07 5.55 -14.25
N ILE A 69 6.34 4.96 -15.19
CA ILE A 69 6.89 3.98 -16.14
C ILE A 69 7.12 4.72 -17.46
N PRO A 70 8.37 4.82 -17.91
CA PRO A 70 8.66 5.56 -19.12
C PRO A 70 8.54 4.72 -20.39
N ASP A 71 8.34 5.42 -21.51
CA ASP A 71 8.12 4.88 -22.84
C ASP A 71 9.19 3.89 -23.31
N LEU A 72 10.47 4.11 -22.96
CA LEU A 72 11.55 3.20 -23.37
C LEU A 72 11.71 1.95 -22.48
N VAL A 73 11.18 1.95 -21.25
CA VAL A 73 11.33 0.82 -20.32
C VAL A 73 10.24 -0.23 -20.55
N ASP A 74 9.03 0.16 -20.99
CA ASP A 74 7.90 -0.76 -21.19
C ASP A 74 7.84 -1.41 -22.60
N VAL A 75 8.90 -1.26 -23.41
CA VAL A 75 8.92 -1.80 -24.79
C VAL A 75 8.91 -3.33 -24.82
N PHE A 76 9.54 -3.99 -23.85
CA PHE A 76 9.63 -5.45 -23.78
C PHE A 76 9.12 -5.97 -22.44
N LYS A 77 8.29 -7.02 -22.50
CA LYS A 77 7.82 -7.75 -21.32
C LYS A 77 8.45 -9.14 -21.28
N TRP A 78 9.16 -9.43 -20.19
CA TRP A 78 9.76 -10.73 -19.95
C TRP A 78 8.82 -11.58 -19.11
N ARG A 79 8.59 -12.83 -19.53
CA ARG A 79 7.77 -13.80 -18.80
C ARG A 79 8.53 -15.09 -18.57
N ARG A 80 8.41 -15.65 -17.36
CA ARG A 80 8.90 -16.99 -17.03
C ARG A 80 7.92 -18.05 -17.54
N ARG A 81 8.43 -19.22 -17.95
CA ARG A 81 7.60 -20.34 -18.46
C ARG A 81 6.88 -21.13 -17.37
N GLY A 82 7.33 -21.04 -16.11
CA GLY A 82 6.74 -21.68 -14.93
C GLY A 82 6.63 -20.70 -13.77
N ALA A 83 5.76 -21.01 -12.82
CA ALA A 83 5.57 -20.26 -11.58
C ALA A 83 6.37 -20.90 -10.44
N LEU A 84 6.77 -20.11 -9.46
CA LEU A 84 7.46 -20.59 -8.27
C LEU A 84 6.48 -20.71 -7.11
N LEU A 85 6.59 -21.75 -6.31
CA LEU A 85 5.76 -21.98 -5.12
C LEU A 85 6.65 -22.00 -3.88
N SER A 86 6.24 -21.33 -2.81
CA SER A 86 6.90 -21.36 -1.49
C SER A 86 6.09 -22.25 -0.56
N LEU A 87 6.54 -23.48 -0.33
CA LEU A 87 5.75 -24.53 0.32
C LEU A 87 6.42 -25.08 1.57
N SER A 88 5.67 -25.05 2.67
CA SER A 88 5.96 -25.73 3.92
C SER A 88 5.35 -27.13 3.92
N SER A 89 5.97 -28.08 4.62
CA SER A 89 5.40 -29.43 4.76
C SER A 89 4.18 -29.49 5.66
N ASP A 90 4.03 -28.54 6.59
CA ASP A 90 2.96 -28.53 7.61
C ASP A 90 2.34 -27.15 7.84
N GLY A 91 2.81 -26.12 7.12
CA GLY A 91 2.38 -24.73 7.27
C GLY A 91 2.99 -24.00 8.47
N LEU A 92 3.90 -24.64 9.21
CA LEU A 92 4.58 -24.11 10.40
C LEU A 92 6.09 -23.99 10.19
N ILE A 93 6.71 -25.01 9.60
CA ILE A 93 8.14 -25.00 9.31
C ILE A 93 8.44 -24.10 8.11
N LEU A 94 9.67 -23.61 8.04
CA LEU A 94 10.12 -22.74 6.95
C LEU A 94 9.89 -23.42 5.59
N PRO A 95 9.33 -22.71 4.60
CA PRO A 95 9.02 -23.28 3.30
C PRO A 95 10.27 -23.52 2.45
N ASP A 96 10.16 -24.43 1.50
CA ASP A 96 11.09 -24.61 0.38
C ASP A 96 10.44 -24.16 -0.93
N VAL A 97 11.26 -23.83 -1.93
CA VAL A 97 10.79 -23.30 -3.22
C VAL A 97 10.70 -24.42 -4.25
N TYR A 98 9.56 -24.52 -4.95
CA TYR A 98 9.28 -25.55 -5.96
C TYR A 98 8.81 -24.91 -7.27
N ASP A 99 8.97 -25.64 -8.39
CA ASP A 99 8.30 -25.27 -9.64
C ASP A 99 6.82 -25.68 -9.59
N SER A 100 5.94 -24.82 -10.08
CA SER A 100 4.50 -25.11 -10.16
C SER A 100 4.17 -26.39 -10.95
N LEU A 101 4.93 -26.70 -12.00
CA LEU A 101 4.72 -27.87 -12.85
C LEU A 101 5.05 -29.16 -12.11
N ASP A 102 6.00 -29.11 -11.17
CA ASP A 102 6.40 -30.22 -10.33
C ASP A 102 5.30 -30.62 -9.34
N VAL A 103 4.64 -29.62 -8.75
CA VAL A 103 3.53 -29.82 -7.81
C VAL A 103 2.27 -30.28 -8.56
N MET A 104 2.00 -29.69 -9.73
CA MET A 104 0.90 -30.16 -10.60
C MET A 104 1.12 -31.59 -11.08
N ALA A 105 2.35 -31.97 -11.42
CA ALA A 105 2.69 -33.34 -11.80
C ALA A 105 2.47 -34.33 -10.64
N LEU A 106 2.84 -33.95 -9.41
CA LEU A 106 2.54 -34.74 -8.21
C LEU A 106 1.03 -34.97 -8.06
N ALA A 107 0.22 -33.91 -8.18
CA ALA A 107 -1.24 -33.96 -8.06
C ALA A 107 -1.91 -34.78 -9.18
N ALA A 108 -1.38 -34.71 -10.41
CA ALA A 108 -1.92 -35.38 -11.58
C ALA A 108 -1.48 -36.85 -11.71
N SER A 109 -0.37 -37.23 -11.07
CA SER A 109 0.16 -38.58 -11.17
C SER A 109 -0.51 -39.51 -10.15
N ASN A 110 -1.09 -40.62 -10.61
CA ASN A 110 -1.33 -41.80 -9.77
C ASN A 110 -0.01 -42.56 -9.46
N SER A 111 1.15 -41.94 -9.70
CA SER A 111 2.47 -42.53 -9.53
C SER A 111 3.00 -42.19 -8.15
N SER A 112 3.18 -43.22 -7.32
CA SER A 112 3.77 -43.10 -5.98
C SER A 112 5.24 -42.67 -5.95
N ASP A 113 5.88 -42.54 -7.13
CA ASP A 113 7.33 -42.54 -7.23
C ASP A 113 7.93 -41.18 -7.64
N TYR A 114 7.11 -40.25 -8.15
CA TYR A 114 7.59 -38.89 -8.42
C TYR A 114 7.60 -38.07 -7.13
N ARG A 115 8.78 -37.53 -6.78
CA ARG A 115 8.95 -36.63 -5.63
C ARG A 115 9.65 -35.37 -6.12
N PRO A 116 8.94 -34.24 -6.24
CA PRO A 116 9.56 -33.01 -6.67
C PRO A 116 10.61 -32.56 -5.65
N SER A 117 11.77 -32.13 -6.14
CA SER A 117 12.84 -31.59 -5.30
C SER A 117 12.74 -30.07 -5.22
N PRO A 118 13.07 -29.45 -4.08
CA PRO A 118 13.23 -28.01 -4.01
C PRO A 118 14.23 -27.47 -5.04
N ILE A 119 13.93 -26.30 -5.60
CA ILE A 119 14.87 -25.54 -6.43
C ILE A 119 15.98 -25.02 -5.53
N ALA A 120 17.21 -25.45 -5.76
CA ALA A 120 18.36 -24.97 -5.01
C ALA A 120 18.90 -23.63 -5.54
N LEU A 121 18.95 -23.49 -6.88
CA LEU A 121 19.60 -22.38 -7.57
C LEU A 121 18.73 -21.86 -8.73
N ILE A 122 18.72 -20.56 -8.94
CA ILE A 122 18.22 -19.89 -10.15
C ILE A 122 19.40 -19.15 -10.78
N ASN A 123 19.77 -19.53 -12.00
CA ASN A 123 20.93 -18.96 -12.72
C ASN A 123 22.25 -18.98 -11.91
N GLY A 124 22.45 -20.01 -11.09
CA GLY A 124 23.65 -20.16 -10.25
C GLY A 124 23.61 -19.40 -8.92
N VAL A 125 22.55 -18.65 -8.63
CA VAL A 125 22.32 -17.95 -7.35
C VAL A 125 21.40 -18.78 -6.47
N GLY A 126 21.65 -18.85 -5.16
CA GLY A 126 20.76 -19.49 -4.18
C GLY A 126 19.32 -19.00 -4.31
N VAL A 127 18.35 -19.91 -4.33
CA VAL A 127 16.94 -19.56 -4.65
C VAL A 127 16.37 -18.46 -3.75
N GLU A 128 16.65 -18.50 -2.45
CA GLU A 128 16.17 -17.49 -1.50
C GLU A 128 16.84 -16.13 -1.73
N SER A 129 18.15 -16.11 -1.98
CA SER A 129 18.86 -14.87 -2.32
C SER A 129 18.29 -14.29 -3.61
N TRP A 130 18.08 -15.12 -4.63
CA TRP A 130 17.51 -14.69 -5.91
C TRP A 130 16.10 -14.11 -5.74
N LEU A 131 15.23 -14.77 -4.96
CA LEU A 131 13.86 -14.29 -4.71
C LEU A 131 13.84 -12.96 -3.96
N ASN A 132 14.62 -12.84 -2.89
CA ASN A 132 14.68 -11.60 -2.10
C ASN A 132 15.29 -10.44 -2.89
N GLU A 133 16.33 -10.70 -3.69
CA GLU A 133 16.92 -9.72 -4.60
C GLU A 133 15.91 -9.30 -5.68
N PHE A 134 15.24 -10.25 -6.33
CA PHE A 134 14.27 -9.96 -7.38
C PHE A 134 13.04 -9.20 -6.86
N ALA A 135 12.56 -9.55 -5.67
CA ALA A 135 11.46 -8.84 -4.99
C ALA A 135 11.83 -7.40 -4.62
N ALA A 136 13.05 -7.19 -4.09
CA ALA A 136 13.56 -5.85 -3.79
C ALA A 136 13.84 -5.00 -5.05
N ALA A 137 14.08 -5.65 -6.19
CA ALA A 137 14.37 -5.01 -7.47
C ALA A 137 13.15 -4.54 -8.24
N ASN A 138 12.04 -5.24 -8.07
CA ASN A 138 10.79 -4.98 -8.77
C ASN A 138 9.63 -4.80 -7.77
N PRO A 139 9.80 -3.94 -6.75
CA PRO A 139 8.80 -3.78 -5.72
C PRO A 139 7.58 -3.02 -6.24
N TRP A 140 6.43 -3.39 -5.69
CA TRP A 140 5.19 -2.63 -5.80
C TRP A 140 4.67 -2.23 -4.41
N ASP A 141 5.09 -2.94 -3.37
CA ASP A 141 4.51 -2.85 -2.04
C ASP A 141 5.50 -2.29 -1.00
N HIS A 142 4.99 -1.65 0.05
CA HIS A 142 5.79 -1.07 1.16
C HIS A 142 6.35 -2.14 2.10
N ASP A 143 6.00 -3.40 1.88
CA ASP A 143 6.39 -4.53 2.71
C ASP A 143 7.23 -5.56 1.96
N PRO A 144 8.37 -6.00 2.50
CA PRO A 144 9.19 -7.02 1.87
C PRO A 144 8.55 -8.40 1.77
N ASP A 145 7.67 -8.78 2.71
CA ASP A 145 6.95 -10.04 2.65
C ASP A 145 5.83 -9.99 1.60
N ALA A 146 5.18 -8.83 1.39
CA ALA A 146 4.28 -8.58 0.26
C ALA A 146 5.01 -8.68 -1.10
N ASN A 147 6.15 -8.00 -1.25
CA ASN A 147 6.96 -8.10 -2.48
C ASN A 147 7.52 -9.51 -2.69
N TYR A 148 7.82 -10.27 -1.63
CA TYR A 148 8.19 -11.69 -1.77
C TYR A 148 6.99 -12.52 -2.26
N ASN A 149 5.81 -12.26 -1.72
CA ASN A 149 4.57 -12.92 -2.13
C ASN A 149 4.17 -12.64 -3.57
N SER A 150 4.55 -11.49 -4.14
CA SER A 150 4.27 -11.17 -5.55
C SER A 150 5.17 -11.91 -6.55
N VAL A 151 6.30 -12.48 -6.11
CA VAL A 151 7.26 -13.20 -6.97
C VAL A 151 7.10 -14.72 -6.97
N VAL A 152 6.31 -15.24 -6.02
CA VAL A 152 5.83 -16.61 -5.95
C VAL A 152 4.32 -16.66 -6.23
N THR A 153 3.79 -17.83 -6.54
CA THR A 153 2.36 -18.01 -6.77
C THR A 153 1.63 -18.16 -5.45
N ASN A 154 0.71 -17.24 -5.20
CA ASN A 154 -0.36 -17.38 -4.21
C ASN A 154 -1.63 -17.94 -4.87
N VAL A 155 -2.59 -18.38 -4.05
CA VAL A 155 -3.83 -19.07 -4.47
C VAL A 155 -5.08 -18.16 -4.53
N PRO A 156 -5.04 -16.81 -4.60
CA PRO A 156 -6.30 -16.08 -4.66
C PRO A 156 -7.06 -16.49 -5.93
N LEU A 157 -8.33 -16.85 -5.76
CA LEU A 157 -9.22 -17.18 -6.88
C LEU A 157 -9.50 -15.86 -7.62
N LEU A 158 -9.29 -15.85 -8.94
CA LEU A 158 -9.59 -14.69 -9.79
C LEU A 158 -11.12 -14.46 -9.84
N SER A 159 -11.65 -13.74 -8.86
CA SER A 159 -13.01 -13.20 -8.87
C SER A 159 -13.04 -11.84 -8.16
N SER A 160 -13.81 -10.89 -8.70
CA SER A 160 -14.03 -9.59 -8.04
C SER A 160 -14.62 -9.78 -6.64
N ILE A 161 -15.71 -10.56 -6.51
CA ILE A 161 -16.28 -11.00 -5.24
C ILE A 161 -16.99 -12.36 -5.39
N ALA A 162 -16.86 -13.23 -4.39
CA ALA A 162 -17.64 -14.46 -4.28
C ALA A 162 -17.85 -14.87 -2.81
N GLY A 163 -19.01 -15.49 -2.54
CA GLY A 163 -19.34 -16.08 -1.23
C GLY A 163 -19.30 -17.61 -1.28
N TYR A 164 -18.66 -18.24 -0.30
CA TYR A 164 -18.51 -19.70 -0.22
C TYR A 164 -19.01 -20.24 1.12
N PHE A 165 -19.60 -21.43 1.08
CA PHE A 165 -19.86 -22.27 2.25
C PHE A 165 -18.94 -23.48 2.19
N PRO A 166 -17.79 -23.46 2.90
CA PRO A 166 -16.91 -24.61 2.96
C PRO A 166 -17.66 -25.83 3.56
N PRO A 167 -17.60 -27.01 2.91
CA PRO A 167 -18.40 -28.17 3.32
C PRO A 167 -18.03 -28.68 4.71
N ASP A 168 -16.77 -28.52 5.12
CA ASP A 168 -16.24 -29.05 6.38
C ASP A 168 -16.34 -28.07 7.56
N GLN A 169 -16.83 -26.85 7.33
CA GLN A 169 -17.07 -25.83 8.36
C GLN A 169 -18.51 -25.32 8.25
N PRO A 170 -19.50 -26.03 8.84
CA PRO A 170 -20.91 -25.76 8.61
C PRO A 170 -21.38 -24.40 9.14
N ASP A 171 -20.68 -23.81 10.11
CA ASP A 171 -20.96 -22.49 10.70
C ASP A 171 -20.28 -21.33 9.95
N LEU A 172 -19.43 -21.62 8.96
CA LEU A 172 -18.61 -20.65 8.26
C LEU A 172 -19.24 -20.19 6.93
N VAL A 173 -19.10 -18.89 6.66
CA VAL A 173 -19.11 -18.31 5.31
C VAL A 173 -17.76 -17.66 5.03
N VAL A 174 -17.31 -17.73 3.78
CA VAL A 174 -16.13 -17.01 3.30
C VAL A 174 -16.55 -16.03 2.23
N VAL A 175 -16.12 -14.77 2.35
CA VAL A 175 -16.19 -13.78 1.28
C VAL A 175 -14.79 -13.62 0.73
N SER A 176 -14.59 -13.96 -0.55
CA SER A 176 -13.31 -13.82 -1.24
C SER A 176 -13.40 -12.69 -2.25
N CYS A 177 -12.42 -11.79 -2.24
CA CYS A 177 -12.40 -10.62 -3.10
C CYS A 177 -10.97 -10.20 -3.45
N THR A 178 -10.68 -10.18 -4.75
CA THR A 178 -9.32 -9.90 -5.27
C THR A 178 -9.15 -8.51 -5.86
N ASP A 179 -10.23 -7.74 -6.01
CA ASP A 179 -10.18 -6.31 -6.32
C ASP A 179 -11.46 -5.62 -5.81
N LEU A 180 -11.35 -4.32 -5.52
CA LEU A 180 -12.49 -3.42 -5.25
C LEU A 180 -12.70 -2.48 -6.45
N SER A 181 -12.48 -3.00 -7.67
CA SER A 181 -12.66 -2.27 -8.93
C SER A 181 -13.63 -3.04 -9.83
N PRO A 182 -14.88 -3.28 -9.36
CA PRO A 182 -15.85 -4.03 -10.12
C PRO A 182 -16.22 -3.31 -11.42
N ARG A 183 -16.84 -4.04 -12.35
CA ARG A 183 -17.38 -3.42 -13.57
C ARG A 183 -18.62 -2.57 -13.30
N ASP A 184 -19.35 -2.87 -12.23
CA ASP A 184 -20.57 -2.19 -11.78
C ASP A 184 -20.58 -2.19 -10.25
N ASP A 185 -20.37 -1.01 -9.66
CA ASP A 185 -20.25 -0.82 -8.22
C ASP A 185 -21.58 -1.11 -7.49
N ILE A 186 -22.72 -0.85 -8.14
CA ILE A 186 -24.04 -1.12 -7.57
C ILE A 186 -24.31 -2.62 -7.52
N GLU A 187 -24.00 -3.34 -8.59
CA GLU A 187 -24.06 -4.81 -8.59
C GLU A 187 -23.16 -5.38 -7.50
N PHE A 188 -21.92 -4.88 -7.38
CA PHE A 188 -20.96 -5.32 -6.38
C PHE A 188 -21.44 -5.15 -4.95
N GLN A 189 -21.93 -3.95 -4.60
CA GLN A 189 -22.59 -3.66 -3.32
C GLN A 189 -23.76 -4.64 -3.05
N ASN A 190 -24.59 -4.90 -4.06
CA ASN A 190 -25.74 -5.79 -3.94
C ASN A 190 -25.32 -7.26 -3.73
N VAL A 191 -24.24 -7.70 -4.37
CA VAL A 191 -23.69 -9.05 -4.21
C VAL A 191 -23.19 -9.25 -2.78
N PHE A 192 -22.44 -8.29 -2.24
CA PHE A 192 -21.98 -8.37 -0.85
C PHE A 192 -23.16 -8.47 0.13
N ARG A 193 -24.17 -7.61 -0.04
CA ARG A 193 -25.42 -7.67 0.74
C ARG A 193 -26.11 -9.03 0.63
N SER A 194 -26.18 -9.58 -0.59
CA SER A 194 -26.81 -10.87 -0.83
C SER A 194 -26.07 -12.00 -0.14
N ILE A 195 -24.73 -11.94 -0.09
CA ILE A 195 -23.92 -12.93 0.63
C ILE A 195 -24.23 -12.88 2.12
N LEU A 196 -24.24 -11.69 2.74
CA LEU A 196 -24.57 -11.53 4.16
C LEU A 196 -25.98 -12.04 4.49
N ALA A 197 -26.99 -11.65 3.70
CA ALA A 197 -28.36 -12.11 3.87
C ALA A 197 -28.50 -13.64 3.70
N THR A 198 -27.78 -14.23 2.74
CA THR A 198 -27.76 -15.68 2.51
C THR A 198 -27.08 -16.42 3.65
N ALA A 199 -25.98 -15.88 4.19
CA ALA A 199 -25.27 -16.44 5.33
C ALA A 199 -26.16 -16.43 6.58
N ASN A 200 -26.84 -15.30 6.85
CA ASN A 200 -27.80 -15.19 7.95
C ASN A 200 -28.94 -16.23 7.81
N ALA A 201 -29.55 -16.33 6.62
CA ALA A 201 -30.63 -17.27 6.36
C ALA A 201 -30.19 -18.75 6.49
N ALA A 202 -28.92 -19.04 6.19
CA ALA A 202 -28.31 -20.35 6.35
C ALA A 202 -27.81 -20.63 7.78
N GLY A 203 -28.00 -19.70 8.73
CA GLY A 203 -27.58 -19.85 10.12
C GLY A 203 -26.06 -19.88 10.29
N LYS A 204 -25.31 -19.21 9.40
CA LYS A 204 -23.86 -19.05 9.52
C LYS A 204 -23.56 -18.09 10.66
N SER A 205 -22.59 -18.44 11.50
CA SER A 205 -22.20 -17.63 12.65
C SER A 205 -20.79 -17.07 12.54
N LYS A 206 -19.97 -17.52 11.57
CA LYS A 206 -18.59 -17.06 11.39
C LYS A 206 -18.32 -16.60 9.98
N LEU A 207 -17.46 -15.59 9.85
CA LEU A 207 -17.07 -14.99 8.58
C LEU A 207 -15.55 -14.91 8.43
N ILE A 208 -15.04 -15.41 7.32
CA ILE A 208 -13.69 -15.07 6.83
C ILE A 208 -13.83 -14.05 5.70
N MET A 209 -13.21 -12.89 5.86
CA MET A 209 -12.97 -11.94 4.77
C MET A 209 -11.61 -12.25 4.15
N ASP A 210 -11.59 -12.96 3.03
CA ASP A 210 -10.39 -13.30 2.27
C ASP A 210 -10.08 -12.19 1.25
N ILE A 211 -9.10 -11.34 1.61
CA ILE A 211 -8.67 -10.17 0.85
C ILE A 211 -7.28 -10.37 0.23
N ARG A 212 -6.82 -11.63 0.12
CA ARG A 212 -5.52 -11.94 -0.50
C ARG A 212 -5.48 -11.45 -1.94
N GLY A 213 -4.36 -10.82 -2.32
CA GLY A 213 -4.17 -10.23 -3.65
C GLY A 213 -4.98 -8.97 -3.94
N ASN A 214 -5.72 -8.41 -2.98
CA ASN A 214 -6.61 -7.27 -3.23
C ASN A 214 -5.88 -5.92 -3.23
N GLY A 215 -5.50 -5.43 -4.41
CA GLY A 215 -4.83 -4.13 -4.58
C GLY A 215 -5.70 -2.89 -4.32
N GLY A 216 -7.00 -3.06 -4.02
CA GLY A 216 -7.96 -1.98 -3.79
C GLY A 216 -8.80 -1.62 -5.02
N GLY A 217 -9.15 -0.34 -5.17
CA GLY A 217 -10.04 0.14 -6.24
C GLY A 217 -10.80 1.41 -5.88
N LEU A 218 -12.13 1.43 -6.01
CA LEU A 218 -12.94 2.59 -5.65
C LEU A 218 -13.07 2.70 -4.13
N VAL A 219 -12.63 3.82 -3.54
CA VAL A 219 -12.61 3.98 -2.06
C VAL A 219 -13.98 3.79 -1.39
N ALA A 220 -15.05 4.15 -2.11
CA ALA A 220 -16.42 4.04 -1.65
C ALA A 220 -16.85 2.59 -1.35
N ASP A 221 -16.34 1.60 -2.09
CA ASP A 221 -16.62 0.18 -1.82
C ASP A 221 -16.09 -0.24 -0.44
N GLY A 222 -14.93 0.28 -0.03
CA GLY A 222 -14.35 0.00 1.28
C GLY A 222 -15.22 0.53 2.43
N TYR A 223 -15.77 1.74 2.28
CA TYR A 223 -16.73 2.29 3.24
C TYR A 223 -18.04 1.51 3.25
N ASP A 224 -18.55 1.21 2.06
CA ASP A 224 -19.79 0.45 1.90
C ASP A 224 -19.71 -0.91 2.60
N TRP A 225 -18.67 -1.69 2.34
CA TRP A 225 -18.48 -3.01 2.95
C TRP A 225 -18.40 -2.94 4.47
N PHE A 226 -17.64 -1.96 5.00
CA PHE A 226 -17.55 -1.76 6.45
C PHE A 226 -18.92 -1.46 7.06
N THR A 227 -19.71 -0.58 6.44
CA THR A 227 -21.04 -0.22 6.94
C THR A 227 -22.08 -1.32 6.79
N GLN A 228 -21.94 -2.21 5.80
CA GLN A 228 -22.78 -3.40 5.66
C GLN A 228 -22.47 -4.46 6.73
N LEU A 229 -21.19 -4.60 7.11
CA LEU A 229 -20.77 -5.50 8.20
C LEU A 229 -21.13 -4.95 9.57
N PHE A 230 -20.98 -3.64 9.79
CA PHE A 230 -21.26 -2.97 11.06
C PHE A 230 -22.24 -1.80 10.90
N PRO A 231 -23.52 -2.08 10.62
CA PRO A 231 -24.54 -1.04 10.49
C PRO A 231 -24.59 -0.13 11.72
N GLY A 232 -24.50 1.18 11.50
CA GLY A 232 -24.54 2.20 12.55
C GLY A 232 -23.17 2.66 13.07
N GLN A 233 -22.08 1.99 12.70
CA GLN A 233 -20.74 2.55 12.88
C GLN A 233 -20.43 3.53 11.75
N ILE A 234 -19.86 4.69 12.08
CA ILE A 234 -19.47 5.69 11.09
C ILE A 234 -18.00 5.43 10.69
N PRO A 235 -17.71 5.10 9.42
CA PRO A 235 -16.35 4.92 8.93
C PRO A 235 -15.48 6.16 9.18
N TYR A 236 -14.28 6.01 9.76
CA TYR A 236 -13.37 7.13 10.01
C TYR A 236 -12.77 7.66 8.71
N GLY A 237 -11.92 6.86 8.05
CA GLY A 237 -11.38 7.14 6.72
C GLY A 237 -10.68 8.50 6.58
N GLY A 238 -9.93 8.94 7.60
CA GLY A 238 -9.30 10.24 7.61
C GLY A 238 -8.15 10.35 6.60
N THR A 239 -8.09 11.47 5.86
CA THR A 239 -7.03 11.70 4.86
C THR A 239 -6.43 13.10 4.95
N ASN A 240 -5.19 13.24 4.48
CA ASN A 240 -4.57 14.55 4.26
C ASN A 240 -3.72 14.56 2.98
N LEU A 241 -3.31 15.75 2.55
CA LEU A 241 -2.52 15.97 1.33
C LEU A 241 -1.25 16.77 1.62
N ALA A 242 -0.26 16.68 0.74
CA ALA A 242 0.87 17.60 0.72
C ALA A 242 0.39 19.05 0.52
N ALA A 243 0.81 19.94 1.44
CA ALA A 243 0.53 21.36 1.38
C ALA A 243 1.74 22.13 0.81
N PHE A 244 1.65 22.53 -0.45
CA PHE A 244 2.64 23.34 -1.14
C PHE A 244 2.00 24.35 -2.09
N GLY A 245 2.80 25.30 -2.61
CA GLY A 245 2.27 26.49 -3.28
C GLY A 245 1.33 26.23 -4.46
N LEU A 246 1.60 25.23 -5.31
CA LEU A 246 0.74 24.94 -6.47
C LEU A 246 -0.58 24.28 -6.04
N ALA A 247 -0.52 23.32 -5.11
CA ALA A 247 -1.73 22.72 -4.54
C ALA A 247 -2.61 23.78 -3.85
N ASN A 248 -1.99 24.73 -3.13
CA ASN A 248 -2.72 25.85 -2.53
C ASN A 248 -3.42 26.73 -3.57
N ALA A 249 -2.70 27.12 -4.63
CA ALA A 249 -3.26 27.92 -5.70
C ALA A 249 -4.43 27.21 -6.40
N MET A 250 -4.29 25.90 -6.64
CA MET A 250 -5.33 25.08 -7.24
C MET A 250 -6.58 25.00 -6.38
N GLY A 251 -6.45 24.66 -5.10
CA GLY A 251 -7.59 24.51 -4.20
C GLY A 251 -8.33 25.82 -3.94
N GLN A 252 -7.61 26.95 -3.81
CA GLN A 252 -8.24 28.28 -3.67
C GLN A 252 -9.16 28.61 -4.86
N VAL A 253 -8.73 28.29 -6.08
CA VAL A 253 -9.52 28.58 -7.28
C VAL A 253 -10.69 27.61 -7.41
N VAL A 254 -10.46 26.31 -7.25
CA VAL A 254 -11.51 25.30 -7.42
C VAL A 254 -12.60 25.48 -6.37
N THR A 255 -12.26 25.54 -5.08
CA THR A 255 -13.24 25.70 -4.01
C THR A 255 -14.04 27.00 -4.17
N SER A 256 -13.40 28.12 -4.53
CA SER A 256 -14.10 29.39 -4.79
C SER A 256 -15.08 29.30 -5.96
N ALA A 257 -14.67 28.71 -7.09
CA ALA A 257 -15.53 28.55 -8.26
C ALA A 257 -16.76 27.67 -7.97
N MET A 258 -16.62 26.70 -7.07
CA MET A 258 -17.72 25.85 -6.62
C MET A 258 -18.69 26.59 -5.70
N ALA A 259 -18.17 27.43 -4.80
CA ALA A 259 -18.97 28.20 -3.86
C ALA A 259 -19.88 29.21 -4.58
N ASP A 260 -19.38 29.78 -5.68
CA ASP A 260 -20.09 30.76 -6.50
C ASP A 260 -21.15 30.13 -7.43
N GLY A 261 -21.17 28.78 -7.55
CA GLY A 261 -22.10 28.05 -8.42
C GLY A 261 -21.76 28.11 -9.92
N ASP A 262 -20.55 28.57 -10.26
CA ASP A 262 -20.07 28.72 -11.64
C ASP A 262 -19.84 27.37 -12.34
N ARG A 263 -19.71 26.28 -11.56
CA ARG A 263 -19.59 24.91 -12.07
C ARG A 263 -20.49 23.94 -11.29
N PRO A 264 -21.32 23.12 -11.97
CA PRO A 264 -22.05 22.05 -11.30
C PRO A 264 -21.09 20.93 -10.87
N PRO A 265 -21.23 20.35 -9.67
CA PRO A 265 -20.36 19.27 -9.17
C PRO A 265 -20.21 18.09 -10.14
N GLN A 266 -21.26 17.78 -10.89
CA GLN A 266 -21.31 16.64 -11.82
C GLN A 266 -20.40 16.80 -13.05
N GLY A 267 -19.88 18.01 -13.32
CA GLY A 267 -19.01 18.32 -14.46
C GLY A 267 -17.52 18.39 -14.13
N LEU A 268 -17.12 18.21 -12.87
CA LEU A 268 -15.76 18.44 -12.41
C LEU A 268 -14.77 17.33 -12.79
N GLY A 269 -15.26 16.11 -13.00
CA GLY A 269 -14.39 14.95 -13.13
C GLY A 269 -13.45 14.86 -11.92
N PRO A 270 -12.15 14.60 -12.12
CA PRO A 270 -11.22 14.50 -10.99
C PRO A 270 -10.81 15.87 -10.39
N LEU A 271 -11.33 17.02 -10.88
CA LEU A 271 -11.15 18.31 -10.19
C LEU A 271 -11.88 18.37 -8.84
N LYS A 272 -12.83 17.47 -8.60
CA LYS A 272 -13.58 17.36 -7.34
C LYS A 272 -12.66 17.20 -6.13
N ASP A 273 -11.47 16.61 -6.30
CA ASP A 273 -10.53 16.35 -5.21
C ASP A 273 -9.92 17.66 -4.63
N TYR A 274 -10.15 18.80 -5.29
CA TYR A 274 -9.81 20.15 -4.81
C TYR A 274 -11.02 20.96 -4.30
N ASP A 275 -12.22 20.40 -4.34
CA ASP A 275 -13.43 21.00 -3.78
C ASP A 275 -13.65 20.53 -2.35
N VAL A 276 -13.09 21.26 -1.39
CA VAL A 276 -13.15 20.84 0.02
C VAL A 276 -14.55 20.97 0.64
N MET A 277 -15.48 21.69 0.02
CA MET A 277 -16.86 21.78 0.52
C MET A 277 -17.66 20.50 0.29
N ALA A 278 -17.12 19.55 -0.48
CA ALA A 278 -17.66 18.21 -0.60
C ALA A 278 -17.19 17.28 0.54
N ASP A 279 -16.16 17.69 1.29
CA ASP A 279 -15.53 16.93 2.35
C ASP A 279 -15.94 17.43 3.75
N LEU A 280 -15.64 16.62 4.76
CA LEU A 280 -15.95 16.90 6.16
C LEU A 280 -14.68 16.99 7.01
N THR A 281 -14.76 17.72 8.12
CA THR A 281 -13.76 17.69 9.19
C THR A 281 -13.77 16.33 9.89
N ILE A 282 -12.75 16.06 10.72
CA ILE A 282 -12.69 14.84 11.54
C ILE A 282 -13.91 14.65 12.45
N VAL A 283 -14.59 15.74 12.85
CA VAL A 283 -15.80 15.74 13.67
C VAL A 283 -17.10 15.82 12.86
N LEU A 284 -17.03 15.54 11.55
CA LEU A 284 -18.18 15.49 10.64
C LEU A 284 -18.91 16.83 10.44
N SER A 285 -18.18 17.95 10.56
CA SER A 285 -18.68 19.27 10.15
C SER A 285 -18.21 19.60 8.73
N GLN A 286 -18.95 20.44 8.02
CA GLN A 286 -18.55 20.95 6.70
C GLN A 286 -17.31 21.84 6.81
N TYR A 287 -16.47 21.83 5.77
CA TYR A 287 -15.48 22.89 5.54
C TYR A 287 -16.13 24.03 4.75
N ASP A 288 -15.99 25.26 5.23
CA ASP A 288 -16.59 26.43 4.58
C ASP A 288 -15.67 27.01 3.49
N THR A 289 -14.35 26.99 3.71
CA THR A 289 -13.38 27.54 2.76
C THR A 289 -12.13 26.68 2.62
N TRP A 290 -11.43 26.81 1.49
CA TRP A 290 -10.12 26.19 1.30
C TRP A 290 -9.12 26.54 2.41
N SER A 291 -9.18 27.76 2.93
CA SER A 291 -8.26 28.20 3.99
C SER A 291 -8.49 27.47 5.32
N ASP A 292 -9.72 27.04 5.61
CA ASP A 292 -10.03 26.28 6.82
C ASP A 292 -9.47 24.85 6.75
N PHE A 293 -9.36 24.31 5.54
CA PHE A 293 -8.81 22.99 5.28
C PHE A 293 -7.28 22.97 5.10
N TYR A 294 -6.72 23.91 4.34
CA TYR A 294 -5.35 23.82 3.82
C TYR A 294 -4.26 23.74 4.91
N GLY A 295 -4.50 24.25 6.11
CA GLY A 295 -3.47 24.34 7.14
C GLY A 295 -2.34 25.32 6.71
N PRO A 296 -1.06 25.09 7.05
CA PRO A 296 -0.52 23.74 7.09
C PRO A 296 -0.33 23.18 8.50
N VAL A 297 -0.51 21.87 8.61
CA VAL A 297 0.04 21.05 9.70
C VAL A 297 1.48 20.71 9.33
N THR A 298 2.45 21.25 10.08
CA THR A 298 3.87 20.94 9.88
C THR A 298 4.28 19.78 10.79
N THR A 299 4.60 18.64 10.19
CA THR A 299 5.09 17.45 10.90
C THR A 299 6.15 16.76 10.06
N HIS A 300 7.10 16.07 10.71
CA HIS A 300 8.05 15.19 10.03
C HIS A 300 8.83 15.83 8.86
N GLY A 301 9.17 17.12 9.02
CA GLY A 301 9.88 17.91 8.00
C GLY A 301 9.04 18.30 6.76
N GLY A 302 7.74 18.00 6.76
CA GLY A 302 6.79 18.32 5.70
C GLY A 302 5.66 19.25 6.13
N ASN A 303 4.89 19.71 5.14
CA ASN A 303 3.67 20.48 5.34
C ASN A 303 2.50 19.71 4.74
N PHE A 304 1.42 19.62 5.50
CA PHE A 304 0.21 18.88 5.12
C PHE A 304 -1.03 19.73 5.34
N THR A 305 -2.11 19.37 4.66
CA THR A 305 -3.44 19.91 4.99
C THR A 305 -3.92 19.42 6.34
N ASN A 306 -4.98 20.03 6.88
CA ASN A 306 -5.73 19.42 7.96
C ASN A 306 -6.29 18.06 7.49
N VAL A 307 -6.58 17.17 8.44
CA VAL A 307 -7.20 15.88 8.14
C VAL A 307 -8.68 16.09 7.80
N LYS A 308 -9.11 15.58 6.65
CA LYS A 308 -10.50 15.56 6.20
C LYS A 308 -11.06 14.15 6.22
N ARG A 309 -12.38 14.02 6.05
CA ARG A 309 -13.12 12.78 5.89
C ARG A 309 -14.07 12.93 4.71
N ASN A 310 -14.28 11.87 3.95
CA ASN A 310 -15.27 11.86 2.87
C ASN A 310 -16.70 12.09 3.42
N ASN A 311 -17.50 12.88 2.73
CA ASN A 311 -18.94 12.95 2.99
C ASN A 311 -19.64 11.72 2.41
N LEU A 312 -19.90 10.71 3.25
CA LEU A 312 -20.52 9.45 2.83
C LEU A 312 -21.95 9.58 2.26
N SER A 313 -22.60 10.73 2.43
CA SER A 313 -23.90 11.02 1.81
C SER A 313 -23.80 11.70 0.44
N ASP A 314 -22.61 12.12 0.02
CA ASP A 314 -22.38 12.73 -1.29
C ASP A 314 -21.98 11.70 -2.36
N ILE A 315 -23.01 11.17 -3.02
CA ILE A 315 -22.88 10.18 -4.10
C ILE A 315 -22.07 10.73 -5.28
N ASN A 316 -22.13 12.04 -5.57
CA ASN A 316 -21.42 12.58 -6.73
C ASN A 316 -19.90 12.54 -6.51
N SER A 317 -19.48 12.85 -5.29
CA SER A 317 -18.07 12.82 -4.90
C SER A 317 -17.54 11.39 -4.78
N LEU A 318 -18.36 10.46 -4.30
CA LEU A 318 -17.94 9.07 -4.10
C LEU A 318 -18.11 8.18 -5.33
N GLY A 319 -18.93 8.58 -6.31
CA GLY A 319 -19.23 7.79 -7.51
C GLY A 319 -20.30 6.71 -7.31
N MET A 320 -20.58 6.32 -6.06
CA MET A 320 -21.61 5.34 -5.69
C MET A 320 -22.24 5.68 -4.33
N PRO A 321 -23.47 5.20 -4.04
CA PRO A 321 -24.04 5.29 -2.70
C PRO A 321 -23.32 4.36 -1.73
N VAL A 322 -23.10 4.84 -0.51
CA VAL A 322 -22.57 4.04 0.61
C VAL A 322 -23.74 3.60 1.49
N TYR A 323 -23.79 2.32 1.84
CA TYR A 323 -24.85 1.75 2.66
C TYR A 323 -25.02 2.47 4.01
N GLY A 324 -26.25 2.79 4.38
CA GLY A 324 -26.57 3.50 5.61
C GLY A 324 -26.41 5.02 5.53
N PHE A 325 -25.95 5.55 4.39
CA PHE A 325 -25.75 6.98 4.15
C PHE A 325 -26.56 7.48 2.94
N GLY A 326 -26.82 8.79 2.92
CA GLY A 326 -27.64 9.42 1.89
C GLY A 326 -29.00 8.73 1.72
N ASN A 327 -29.28 8.26 0.50
CA ASN A 327 -30.55 7.63 0.14
C ASN A 327 -30.54 6.09 0.25
N ASP A 328 -29.41 5.43 0.53
CA ASP A 328 -29.38 3.98 0.74
C ASP A 328 -29.59 3.64 2.22
N THR A 329 -30.86 3.62 2.62
CA THR A 329 -31.31 3.35 4.00
C THR A 329 -31.88 1.94 4.16
N LYS A 330 -31.55 1.01 3.27
CA LYS A 330 -32.11 -0.36 3.31
C LYS A 330 -31.76 -1.00 4.65
N PRO A 331 -32.72 -1.54 5.41
CA PRO A 331 -32.39 -2.20 6.68
C PRO A 331 -31.77 -3.58 6.41
N GLN A 332 -30.52 -3.76 6.84
CA GLN A 332 -29.87 -5.04 7.07
C GLN A 332 -29.40 -5.09 8.53
N PRO A 333 -29.75 -6.14 9.28
CA PRO A 333 -29.17 -6.34 10.60
C PRO A 333 -27.68 -6.67 10.47
N GLN A 334 -26.91 -6.31 11.49
CA GLN A 334 -25.56 -6.84 11.65
C GLN A 334 -25.64 -8.37 11.69
N THR A 335 -24.93 -9.04 10.77
CA THR A 335 -25.04 -10.50 10.61
C THR A 335 -24.07 -11.26 11.51
N PHE A 336 -22.89 -10.68 11.79
CA PHE A 336 -21.83 -11.31 12.58
C PHE A 336 -21.38 -10.36 13.69
N ASP A 337 -21.09 -10.91 14.86
CA ASP A 337 -20.38 -10.16 15.91
C ASP A 337 -18.91 -9.99 15.50
N PRO A 338 -18.22 -8.89 15.91
CA PRO A 338 -16.83 -8.67 15.54
C PRO A 338 -15.89 -9.83 15.90
N ASP A 339 -16.10 -10.49 17.03
CA ASP A 339 -15.29 -11.63 17.47
C ASP A 339 -15.40 -12.87 16.55
N ASP A 340 -16.49 -12.94 15.77
CA ASP A 340 -16.81 -13.99 14.80
C ASP A 340 -16.41 -13.65 13.36
N ILE A 341 -15.61 -12.59 13.18
CA ILE A 341 -15.02 -12.21 11.89
C ILE A 341 -13.49 -12.32 11.98
N VAL A 342 -12.85 -12.75 10.89
CA VAL A 342 -11.39 -12.69 10.73
C VAL A 342 -11.03 -12.31 9.30
N ILE A 343 -9.98 -11.50 9.16
CA ILE A 343 -9.40 -11.16 7.86
C ILE A 343 -8.29 -12.17 7.52
N LEU A 344 -8.32 -12.71 6.30
CA LEU A 344 -7.24 -13.48 5.71
C LEU A 344 -6.52 -12.63 4.66
N SER A 345 -5.21 -12.46 4.82
CA SER A 345 -4.38 -11.65 3.93
C SER A 345 -3.07 -12.34 3.57
N ASP A 346 -2.45 -11.91 2.47
CA ASP A 346 -1.11 -12.28 2.02
C ASP A 346 -0.21 -11.03 1.91
N ALA A 347 -0.58 -9.97 2.62
CA ALA A 347 0.02 -8.64 2.61
C ALA A 347 -0.10 -7.85 1.31
N LEU A 348 -0.67 -8.39 0.23
CA LEU A 348 -0.88 -7.63 -1.02
C LEU A 348 -2.05 -6.64 -0.95
N CYS A 349 -2.79 -6.62 0.16
CA CYS A 349 -3.83 -5.63 0.40
C CYS A 349 -3.25 -4.20 0.33
N GLY A 350 -3.87 -3.33 -0.47
CA GLY A 350 -3.47 -1.93 -0.63
C GLY A 350 -4.60 -1.03 -1.11
N SER A 351 -4.36 0.28 -1.19
CA SER A 351 -5.32 1.30 -1.61
C SER A 351 -6.64 1.20 -0.82
N THR A 352 -7.80 1.18 -1.47
CA THR A 352 -9.10 0.93 -0.82
C THR A 352 -9.11 -0.28 0.10
N CYS A 353 -8.43 -1.38 -0.26
CA CYS A 353 -8.35 -2.55 0.61
C CYS A 353 -7.68 -2.18 1.94
N ALA A 354 -6.63 -1.36 1.90
CA ALA A 354 -5.98 -0.86 3.11
C ALA A 354 -6.88 0.08 3.93
N VAL A 355 -7.73 0.90 3.29
CA VAL A 355 -8.73 1.74 3.98
C VAL A 355 -9.77 0.87 4.68
N PHE A 356 -10.34 -0.12 3.97
CA PHE A 356 -11.28 -1.09 4.55
C PHE A 356 -10.65 -1.86 5.71
N ALA A 357 -9.46 -2.39 5.48
CA ALA A 357 -8.67 -3.12 6.46
C ALA A 357 -8.43 -2.28 7.72
N GLU A 358 -7.92 -1.04 7.59
CA GLU A 358 -7.71 -0.14 8.73
C GLU A 358 -8.98 -0.02 9.58
N MET A 359 -10.14 0.25 8.97
CA MET A 359 -11.41 0.36 9.73
C MET A 359 -11.80 -0.96 10.40
N MET A 360 -11.63 -2.09 9.72
CA MET A 360 -11.90 -3.41 10.29
C MET A 360 -11.05 -3.67 11.54
N LYS A 361 -9.75 -3.35 11.50
CA LYS A 361 -8.85 -3.62 12.63
C LYS A 361 -8.99 -2.59 13.74
N THR A 362 -9.03 -1.29 13.42
CA THR A 362 -8.99 -0.23 14.43
C THR A 362 -10.35 0.23 14.91
N GLN A 363 -11.41 0.21 14.09
CA GLN A 363 -12.76 0.56 14.56
C GLN A 363 -13.53 -0.66 15.06
N ALA A 364 -13.49 -1.76 14.31
CA ALA A 364 -14.26 -2.96 14.63
C ALA A 364 -13.51 -4.01 15.47
N GLY A 365 -12.18 -3.89 15.63
CA GLY A 365 -11.39 -4.82 16.45
C GLY A 365 -11.15 -6.20 15.82
N ILE A 366 -11.22 -6.29 14.50
CA ILE A 366 -11.12 -7.56 13.78
C ILE A 366 -9.67 -8.07 13.72
N HIS A 367 -9.48 -9.35 14.03
CA HIS A 367 -8.18 -10.01 13.91
C HIS A 367 -7.81 -10.24 12.44
N ALA A 368 -6.52 -10.17 12.13
CA ALA A 368 -5.96 -10.47 10.83
C ALA A 368 -4.99 -11.67 10.90
N ILE A 369 -5.16 -12.63 9.99
CA ILE A 369 -4.29 -13.78 9.81
C ILE A 369 -3.61 -13.66 8.45
N THR A 370 -2.30 -13.87 8.42
CA THR A 370 -1.50 -13.84 7.20
C THR A 370 -1.06 -15.22 6.73
N VAL A 371 -0.90 -15.36 5.42
CA VAL A 371 -0.30 -16.54 4.79
C VAL A 371 0.87 -16.17 3.88
N GLY A 372 1.93 -16.97 3.91
CA GLY A 372 3.11 -16.79 3.06
C GLY A 372 4.19 -15.92 3.68
N GLY A 373 4.81 -15.07 2.85
CA GLY A 373 5.96 -14.21 3.18
C GLY A 373 7.31 -14.92 2.96
N ARG A 374 8.39 -14.20 3.25
CA ARG A 374 9.77 -14.70 3.14
C ARG A 374 10.01 -15.91 4.03
N LYS A 375 11.01 -16.73 3.67
CA LYS A 375 11.47 -17.89 4.44
C LYS A 375 12.13 -17.50 5.78
N GLN A 376 11.31 -17.05 6.73
CA GLN A 376 11.71 -16.69 8.08
C GLN A 376 10.56 -16.88 9.07
N TYR A 377 10.93 -17.20 10.31
CA TYR A 377 9.99 -17.18 11.45
C TYR A 377 9.64 -15.73 11.84
N GLY A 378 8.67 -15.57 12.73
CA GLY A 378 8.25 -14.25 13.23
C GLY A 378 7.01 -13.68 12.53
N PRO A 379 6.63 -12.45 12.90
CA PRO A 379 5.44 -11.80 12.39
C PRO A 379 5.56 -11.47 10.91
N MET A 380 4.42 -11.23 10.28
CA MET A 380 4.29 -10.68 8.94
C MET A 380 3.23 -9.59 9.00
N GLN A 381 3.46 -8.50 8.28
CA GLN A 381 2.48 -7.44 8.17
C GLN A 381 1.28 -7.90 7.35
N TRP A 382 0.08 -7.50 7.77
CA TRP A 382 -1.16 -7.98 7.16
C TRP A 382 -1.68 -7.10 6.02
N VAL A 383 -1.25 -5.84 5.96
CA VAL A 383 -1.45 -4.92 4.83
C VAL A 383 -0.08 -4.37 4.46
N GLY A 384 0.51 -4.91 3.40
CA GLY A 384 1.86 -4.57 2.97
C GLY A 384 1.92 -3.72 1.69
N GLY A 385 0.81 -3.64 0.94
CA GLY A 385 0.68 -2.74 -0.20
C GLY A 385 0.67 -1.27 0.21
N SER A 386 0.46 -0.38 -0.75
CA SER A 386 0.31 1.05 -0.46
C SER A 386 -0.90 1.29 0.42
N LYS A 387 -0.69 1.80 1.63
CA LYS A 387 -1.77 2.20 2.55
C LYS A 387 -2.29 3.62 2.29
N GLY A 388 -2.09 4.16 1.09
CA GLY A 388 -2.64 5.43 0.67
C GLY A 388 -4.14 5.38 0.43
N ALA A 389 -4.83 6.52 0.54
CA ALA A 389 -6.29 6.59 0.40
C ALA A 389 -6.76 6.98 -1.01
N ASN A 390 -5.95 7.76 -1.75
CA ASN A 390 -6.29 8.18 -3.11
C ASN A 390 -5.04 8.36 -3.97
N VAL A 391 -5.16 8.07 -5.26
CA VAL A 391 -4.13 8.31 -6.27
C VAL A 391 -4.56 9.42 -7.21
N GLN A 392 -3.63 10.26 -7.63
CA GLN A 392 -3.85 11.14 -8.77
C GLN A 392 -2.88 10.77 -9.90
N THR A 393 -3.42 10.60 -11.10
CA THR A 393 -2.56 10.39 -12.28
C THR A 393 -1.77 11.65 -12.60
N LEU A 394 -0.55 11.49 -13.10
CA LEU A 394 0.25 12.62 -13.56
C LEU A 394 -0.43 13.34 -14.74
N ALA A 395 -1.17 12.59 -15.56
CA ALA A 395 -1.95 13.13 -16.68
C ALA A 395 -3.03 14.10 -16.19
N ASP A 396 -3.78 13.72 -15.15
CA ASP A 396 -4.79 14.59 -14.53
C ASP A 396 -4.15 15.80 -13.85
N LEU A 397 -3.07 15.62 -13.08
CA LEU A 397 -2.33 16.74 -12.49
C LEU A 397 -1.84 17.73 -13.55
N GLY A 398 -1.35 17.21 -14.67
CA GLY A 398 -0.97 18.00 -15.83
C GLY A 398 -2.15 18.79 -16.40
N LYS A 399 -3.29 18.13 -16.59
CA LYS A 399 -4.53 18.75 -17.07
C LYS A 399 -5.00 19.85 -16.12
N PHE A 400 -5.02 19.59 -14.81
CA PHE A 400 -5.44 20.55 -13.78
C PHE A 400 -4.55 21.78 -13.73
N ALA A 401 -3.24 21.60 -13.87
CA ALA A 401 -2.29 22.70 -13.95
C ALA A 401 -2.54 23.66 -15.12
N PHE A 402 -3.35 23.25 -16.11
CA PHE A 402 -3.75 24.09 -17.24
C PHE A 402 -5.21 24.54 -17.20
N GLU A 403 -6.13 23.69 -16.74
CA GLU A 403 -7.57 24.00 -16.72
C GLU A 403 -7.97 24.90 -15.54
N ILE A 404 -7.35 24.74 -14.37
CA ILE A 404 -7.69 25.53 -13.18
C ILE A 404 -7.33 27.02 -13.39
N PRO A 405 -6.14 27.38 -13.93
CA PRO A 405 -5.86 28.79 -14.22
C PRO A 405 -6.86 29.45 -15.20
N ALA A 406 -7.50 28.66 -16.07
CA ALA A 406 -8.46 29.18 -17.04
C ALA A 406 -9.81 29.60 -16.43
N ILE A 407 -10.11 29.13 -15.21
CA ILE A 407 -11.30 29.55 -14.45
C ILE A 407 -10.97 30.49 -13.29
N ALA A 408 -9.70 30.81 -13.08
CA ALA A 408 -9.29 31.77 -12.08
C ALA A 408 -9.85 33.16 -12.43
N THR A 409 -10.37 33.86 -11.42
CA THR A 409 -10.69 35.29 -11.55
C THR A 409 -9.42 36.09 -11.87
N PRO A 410 -9.52 37.33 -12.38
CA PRO A 410 -8.36 38.18 -12.60
C PRO A 410 -7.46 38.32 -11.36
N ALA A 411 -8.06 38.38 -10.15
CA ALA A 411 -7.32 38.44 -8.90
C ALA A 411 -6.54 37.13 -8.62
N GLN A 412 -7.17 35.98 -8.82
CA GLN A 412 -6.58 34.66 -8.58
C GLN A 412 -5.51 34.26 -9.61
N SER A 413 -5.53 34.84 -10.81
CA SER A 413 -4.56 34.50 -11.87
C SER A 413 -3.09 34.65 -11.44
N THR A 414 -2.82 35.61 -10.54
CA THR A 414 -1.50 35.88 -9.98
C THR A 414 -0.93 34.70 -9.18
N LEU A 415 -1.78 33.82 -8.63
CA LEU A 415 -1.36 32.63 -7.89
C LEU A 415 -0.56 31.64 -8.74
N PHE A 416 -0.70 31.70 -10.07
CA PHE A 416 -0.04 30.78 -11.01
C PHE A 416 1.22 31.36 -11.68
N GLU A 417 1.52 32.65 -11.48
CA GLU A 417 2.70 33.31 -12.06
C GLU A 417 4.03 32.57 -11.75
N PRO A 418 4.27 32.05 -10.52
CA PRO A 418 5.49 31.30 -10.21
C PRO A 418 5.68 30.01 -11.02
N TYR A 419 4.62 29.51 -11.66
CA TYR A 419 4.62 28.23 -12.39
C TYR A 419 4.52 28.41 -13.91
N ALA A 420 4.46 29.64 -14.43
CA ALA A 420 4.26 29.91 -15.85
C ALA A 420 5.30 29.18 -16.74
N ASP A 421 6.56 29.16 -16.32
CA ASP A 421 7.66 28.52 -17.06
C ASP A 421 7.69 26.99 -16.94
N SER A 422 6.89 26.40 -16.04
CA SER A 422 6.87 24.95 -15.81
C SER A 422 6.07 24.18 -16.88
N ARG A 423 5.27 24.87 -17.69
CA ARG A 423 4.32 24.25 -18.64
C ARG A 423 4.98 23.29 -19.62
N SER A 424 6.04 23.73 -20.31
CA SER A 424 6.75 22.90 -21.28
C SER A 424 7.40 21.67 -20.62
N SER A 425 7.95 21.85 -19.42
CA SER A 425 8.59 20.78 -18.65
C SER A 425 7.60 19.74 -18.14
N VAL A 426 6.38 20.16 -17.75
CA VAL A 426 5.30 19.26 -17.37
C VAL A 426 4.85 18.45 -18.58
N LEU A 427 4.54 19.10 -19.70
CA LEU A 427 4.12 18.41 -20.93
C LEU A 427 5.18 17.42 -21.43
N HIS A 428 6.46 17.80 -21.35
CA HIS A 428 7.54 16.90 -21.72
C HIS A 428 7.60 15.67 -20.80
N ALA A 429 7.49 15.85 -19.48
CA ALA A 429 7.48 14.72 -18.54
C ALA A 429 6.31 13.75 -18.80
N LEU A 430 5.13 14.27 -19.18
CA LEU A 430 3.96 13.45 -19.52
C LEU A 430 4.13 12.74 -20.85
N SER A 431 4.78 13.37 -21.83
CA SER A 431 5.05 12.75 -23.14
C SER A 431 6.00 11.54 -23.08
N ARG A 432 6.68 11.34 -21.95
CA ARG A 432 7.60 10.23 -21.71
C ARG A 432 6.97 9.05 -20.98
N LEU A 433 5.70 9.14 -20.58
CA LEU A 433 5.00 8.01 -19.98
C LEU A 433 4.72 6.94 -21.05
N SER A 434 4.85 5.66 -20.69
CA SER A 434 4.54 4.55 -21.62
C SER A 434 3.05 4.53 -22.00
N GLU A 435 2.18 4.94 -21.09
CA GLU A 435 0.74 5.16 -21.31
C GLU A 435 0.20 6.19 -20.30
N PRO A 436 -1.02 6.75 -20.48
CA PRO A 436 -1.54 7.78 -19.57
C PRO A 436 -1.58 7.38 -18.08
N TYR A 437 -1.83 6.10 -17.77
CA TYR A 437 -1.89 5.57 -16.40
C TYR A 437 -0.53 5.10 -15.85
N ALA A 438 0.52 5.14 -16.67
CA ALA A 438 1.89 4.83 -16.27
C ALA A 438 2.51 5.89 -15.36
N GLY A 439 1.77 6.94 -14.99
CA GLY A 439 2.21 7.99 -14.09
C GLY A 439 1.16 8.28 -13.03
N ARG A 440 1.50 8.16 -11.74
CA ARG A 440 0.64 8.55 -10.62
C ARG A 440 1.41 8.86 -9.35
N VAL A 441 0.75 9.56 -8.44
CA VAL A 441 1.22 9.84 -7.08
C VAL A 441 0.19 9.40 -6.05
N ASN A 442 0.67 9.05 -4.86
CA ASN A 442 -0.12 9.01 -3.66
C ASN A 442 -0.57 10.44 -3.31
N PHE A 443 -1.78 10.78 -3.71
CA PHE A 443 -2.33 12.11 -3.57
C PHE A 443 -2.85 12.34 -2.15
N GLU A 444 -3.64 11.39 -1.63
CA GLU A 444 -4.13 11.43 -0.25
C GLU A 444 -3.49 10.33 0.60
N ASN A 445 -2.91 10.72 1.73
CA ASN A 445 -2.48 9.79 2.77
C ASN A 445 -3.69 9.26 3.52
N ASN A 446 -3.64 8.01 3.98
CA ASN A 446 -4.58 7.48 4.97
C ASN A 446 -4.01 7.72 6.37
N ILE A 447 -4.81 8.33 7.25
CA ILE A 447 -4.41 8.72 8.60
C ILE A 447 -5.26 7.94 9.61
N ARG A 448 -4.61 7.38 10.64
CA ARG A 448 -5.28 6.63 11.71
C ARG A 448 -6.10 7.55 12.61
N GLU A 449 -7.26 7.07 13.05
CA GLU A 449 -8.08 7.77 14.04
C GLU A 449 -7.31 7.98 15.34
N GLY A 450 -7.26 9.23 15.81
CA GLY A 450 -6.56 9.58 17.05
C GLY A 450 -5.02 9.63 16.94
N ASP A 451 -4.44 9.57 15.74
CA ASP A 451 -3.00 9.79 15.55
C ASP A 451 -2.68 11.30 15.42
N ASP A 452 -2.29 11.91 16.53
CA ASP A 452 -1.86 13.32 16.59
C ASP A 452 -0.59 13.60 15.76
N SER A 453 0.22 12.58 15.45
CA SER A 453 1.41 12.75 14.60
C SER A 453 1.05 12.88 13.12
N VAL A 454 -0.18 12.51 12.75
CA VAL A 454 -0.71 12.40 11.38
C VAL A 454 0.25 11.66 10.45
N THR A 455 0.79 10.54 10.93
CA THR A 455 1.71 9.70 10.16
C THR A 455 0.93 8.96 9.07
N PRO A 456 1.30 9.08 7.77
CA PRO A 456 0.71 8.27 6.71
C PRO A 456 0.92 6.79 7.02
N LEU A 457 -0.16 6.01 6.93
CA LEU A 457 -0.13 4.60 7.31
C LEU A 457 0.90 3.77 6.54
N GLN A 458 1.34 4.20 5.35
CA GLN A 458 2.44 3.57 4.60
C GLN A 458 3.74 3.42 5.42
N PHE A 459 3.95 4.27 6.44
CA PHE A 459 5.14 4.25 7.30
C PHE A 459 4.87 3.63 8.68
N VAL A 460 3.69 3.04 8.88
CA VAL A 460 3.31 2.33 10.09
C VAL A 460 3.30 0.83 9.80
N TYR A 461 4.25 0.11 10.39
CA TYR A 461 4.26 -1.34 10.37
C TYR A 461 3.20 -1.88 11.34
N GLU A 462 2.42 -2.85 10.89
CA GLU A 462 1.42 -3.51 11.73
C GLU A 462 1.44 -5.02 11.50
N ALA A 463 1.85 -5.79 12.49
CA ALA A 463 1.84 -7.24 12.42
C ALA A 463 0.41 -7.81 12.33
N ALA A 464 0.29 -8.95 11.64
CA ALA A 464 -0.85 -9.83 11.78
C ALA A 464 -0.91 -10.47 13.18
N ASP A 465 -2.10 -10.89 13.59
CA ASP A 465 -2.31 -11.59 14.84
C ASP A 465 -1.76 -13.03 14.80
N CYS A 466 -1.66 -13.59 13.59
CA CYS A 466 -1.12 -14.92 13.32
C CYS A 466 -0.60 -15.02 11.88
N ARG A 467 0.36 -15.92 11.65
CA ARG A 467 0.91 -16.25 10.33
C ARG A 467 0.97 -17.76 10.14
N PHE A 468 0.77 -18.23 8.91
CA PHE A 468 1.10 -19.59 8.47
C PHE A 468 1.72 -19.61 7.06
N PHE A 469 2.32 -20.72 6.67
CA PHE A 469 2.85 -20.93 5.31
C PHE A 469 1.91 -21.81 4.48
N TYR A 470 1.94 -21.62 3.15
CA TYR A 470 1.24 -22.52 2.25
C TYR A 470 1.83 -23.94 2.33
N THR A 471 0.95 -24.94 2.25
CA THR A 471 1.32 -26.34 1.98
C THR A 471 0.96 -26.69 0.54
N ALA A 472 1.49 -27.79 0.01
CA ALA A 472 1.15 -28.24 -1.34
C ALA A 472 -0.36 -28.47 -1.52
N ASP A 473 -1.02 -29.09 -0.53
CA ASP A 473 -2.46 -29.35 -0.58
C ASP A 473 -3.27 -28.05 -0.61
N MET A 474 -2.83 -27.02 0.12
CA MET A 474 -3.48 -25.69 0.10
C MET A 474 -3.37 -24.98 -1.25
N ILE A 475 -2.32 -25.23 -2.03
CA ILE A 475 -2.22 -24.70 -3.40
C ILE A 475 -3.24 -25.36 -4.32
N LEU A 476 -3.50 -26.65 -4.11
CA LEU A 476 -4.41 -27.44 -4.94
C LEU A 476 -5.87 -27.26 -4.51
N ASP A 477 -6.10 -26.97 -3.24
CA ASP A 477 -7.44 -26.77 -2.65
C ASP A 477 -7.46 -25.56 -1.71
N GLN A 478 -8.02 -24.48 -2.22
CA GLN A 478 -8.21 -23.21 -1.51
C GLN A 478 -9.08 -23.37 -0.24
N SER A 479 -9.98 -24.36 -0.18
CA SER A 479 -10.80 -24.60 1.02
C SER A 479 -9.95 -25.00 2.23
N LEU A 480 -8.77 -25.61 2.01
CA LEU A 480 -7.83 -25.96 3.07
C LEU A 480 -7.12 -24.74 3.65
N VAL A 481 -6.94 -23.67 2.86
CA VAL A 481 -6.47 -22.38 3.38
C VAL A 481 -7.52 -21.79 4.31
N TRP A 482 -8.79 -21.77 3.89
CA TRP A 482 -9.89 -21.26 4.73
C TRP A 482 -10.09 -22.10 5.99
N LYS A 483 -9.99 -23.43 5.88
CA LYS A 483 -10.00 -24.34 7.03
C LYS A 483 -8.88 -24.01 8.00
N ARG A 484 -7.65 -23.79 7.50
CA ARG A 484 -6.52 -23.44 8.37
C ARG A 484 -6.77 -22.11 9.08
N THR A 485 -7.24 -21.09 8.38
CA THR A 485 -7.62 -19.80 8.97
C THR A 485 -8.69 -19.97 10.06
N TYR A 486 -9.72 -20.76 9.79
CA TYR A 486 -10.77 -21.09 10.76
C TYR A 486 -10.19 -21.75 12.01
N ASP A 487 -9.35 -22.77 11.85
CA ASP A 487 -8.74 -23.49 12.97
C ASP A 487 -7.82 -22.57 13.81
N LEU A 488 -7.16 -21.58 13.19
CA LEU A 488 -6.31 -20.61 13.87
C LEU A 488 -7.10 -19.59 14.69
N LYS A 489 -8.25 -19.13 14.21
CA LYS A 489 -9.08 -18.14 14.90
C LYS A 489 -10.00 -18.76 15.96
N TRP A 490 -10.66 -19.87 15.63
CA TRP A 490 -11.73 -20.45 16.46
C TRP A 490 -11.48 -21.91 16.89
N GLY A 491 -10.40 -22.53 16.42
CA GLY A 491 -10.06 -23.92 16.71
C GLY A 491 -8.78 -24.08 17.52
N ASN A 492 -8.09 -25.20 17.31
CA ASN A 492 -6.83 -25.56 17.97
C ASN A 492 -5.61 -25.37 17.04
N GLY A 493 -5.70 -24.45 16.07
CA GLY A 493 -4.61 -24.16 15.14
C GLY A 493 -3.38 -23.60 15.85
N THR A 494 -2.20 -23.79 15.25
CA THR A 494 -0.94 -23.21 15.72
C THR A 494 -0.39 -22.26 14.66
N CYS A 495 0.08 -21.09 15.09
CA CYS A 495 0.74 -20.12 14.24
C CYS A 495 2.23 -20.45 14.07
N VAL A 496 2.86 -19.89 13.05
CA VAL A 496 4.31 -19.94 12.87
C VAL A 496 5.02 -19.42 14.13
N GLN A 497 6.16 -20.05 14.46
CA GLN A 497 6.92 -19.69 15.65
C GLN A 497 7.20 -18.17 15.69
N GLY A 498 6.83 -17.53 16.81
CA GLY A 498 7.07 -16.11 17.05
C GLY A 498 6.20 -15.15 16.24
N SER A 499 5.15 -15.64 15.56
CA SER A 499 4.28 -14.80 14.71
C SER A 499 3.02 -14.29 15.43
N THR A 500 2.97 -14.36 16.76
CA THR A 500 1.79 -13.97 17.56
C THR A 500 2.22 -13.06 18.72
N GLY A 501 1.32 -12.18 19.16
CA GLY A 501 1.56 -11.30 20.30
C GLY A 501 2.62 -10.22 20.07
N ASP A 502 2.92 -9.88 18.82
CA ASP A 502 3.78 -8.74 18.49
C ASP A 502 3.12 -7.44 18.99
N SER A 503 3.92 -6.52 19.54
CA SER A 503 3.40 -5.27 20.10
C SER A 503 2.74 -4.35 19.08
N SER A 504 3.03 -4.55 17.79
CA SER A 504 2.36 -3.84 16.70
C SER A 504 1.05 -4.49 16.27
N SER A 505 0.69 -5.70 16.74
CA SER A 505 -0.63 -6.28 16.42
C SER A 505 -1.69 -5.76 17.39
N VAL A 506 -2.14 -4.54 17.16
CA VAL A 506 -3.19 -3.88 17.96
C VAL A 506 -4.52 -3.95 17.23
N SER A 507 -5.62 -4.15 17.98
CA SER A 507 -6.98 -4.17 17.43
C SER A 507 -7.92 -3.36 18.33
N GLY A 508 -8.89 -2.70 17.71
CA GLY A 508 -9.98 -1.97 18.36
C GLY A 508 -9.68 -0.49 18.64
N PRO A 509 -10.70 0.29 19.05
CA PRO A 509 -10.70 1.76 19.00
C PRO A 509 -9.72 2.44 19.98
N ASN A 510 -9.06 1.68 20.85
CA ASN A 510 -7.98 2.17 21.72
C ASN A 510 -6.59 1.90 21.13
N SER A 511 -6.50 1.41 19.88
CA SER A 511 -5.24 1.28 19.15
C SER A 511 -4.73 2.66 18.73
N THR A 512 -4.25 3.44 19.70
CA THR A 512 -3.49 4.66 19.43
C THR A 512 -2.24 4.31 18.62
N TYR A 513 -1.77 5.26 17.80
CA TYR A 513 -0.53 5.17 17.02
C TYR A 513 0.54 4.29 17.70
N ILE A 514 0.99 3.26 16.97
CA ILE A 514 2.06 2.38 17.43
C ILE A 514 3.37 3.10 17.14
N GLU A 515 4.15 3.35 18.18
CA GLU A 515 5.50 3.89 18.06
C GLU A 515 6.28 3.12 16.99
N ALA A 516 6.95 3.86 16.10
CA ALA A 516 7.60 3.32 14.91
C ALA A 516 8.60 2.20 15.27
N TYR A 517 8.15 0.96 15.17
CA TYR A 517 8.91 -0.25 15.43
C TYR A 517 8.83 -1.16 14.21
N SER A 518 9.92 -1.87 13.93
CA SER A 518 9.95 -2.94 12.94
C SER A 518 10.47 -4.20 13.63
N PRO A 519 9.77 -5.34 13.51
CA PRO A 519 10.24 -6.56 14.13
C PRO A 519 11.54 -7.06 13.48
N PRO A 520 12.35 -7.83 14.23
CA PRO A 520 13.53 -8.48 13.67
C PRO A 520 13.19 -9.28 12.41
N GLY A 521 13.93 -9.05 11.33
CA GLY A 521 13.70 -9.70 10.03
C GLY A 521 12.64 -9.03 9.15
N ALA A 522 11.84 -8.08 9.66
CA ALA A 522 10.86 -7.38 8.84
C ALA A 522 11.51 -6.47 7.78
N LYS A 523 12.64 -5.83 8.12
CA LYS A 523 13.38 -4.98 7.17
C LYS A 523 13.94 -5.78 6.00
N ASN A 524 14.09 -5.12 4.87
CA ASN A 524 14.85 -5.65 3.74
C ASN A 524 16.09 -4.78 3.48
N THR A 525 17.24 -5.44 3.39
CA THR A 525 18.52 -4.80 3.06
C THR A 525 19.07 -5.24 1.70
N PHE A 526 18.40 -6.19 1.03
CA PHE A 526 18.73 -6.56 -0.35
C PHE A 526 18.45 -5.36 -1.27
N GLY A 527 19.42 -5.00 -2.12
CA GLY A 527 19.32 -3.86 -3.04
C GLY A 527 19.61 -2.47 -2.43
N ALA A 528 19.79 -2.34 -1.12
CA ALA A 528 20.07 -1.06 -0.45
C ALA A 528 21.49 -0.51 -0.71
N ASN A 529 22.42 -1.35 -1.17
CA ASN A 529 23.80 -1.00 -1.51
C ASN A 529 24.04 -1.17 -3.02
N GLU A 530 23.64 -0.19 -3.82
CA GLU A 530 24.12 0.17 -5.18
C GLU A 530 24.29 -0.92 -6.28
N THR A 531 23.93 -2.18 -6.08
CA THR A 531 24.10 -3.23 -7.09
C THR A 531 22.78 -3.72 -7.67
N PHE A 532 22.09 -2.85 -8.40
CA PHE A 532 21.20 -3.31 -9.48
C PHE A 532 21.98 -3.44 -10.77
N SER A 533 22.65 -4.57 -10.93
CA SER A 533 23.09 -5.06 -12.23
C SER A 533 22.07 -6.08 -12.73
N TYR A 534 20.98 -5.63 -13.37
CA TYR A 534 20.43 -6.46 -14.46
C TYR A 534 21.57 -6.73 -15.45
N PRO A 535 21.60 -7.83 -16.23
CA PRO A 535 22.75 -8.18 -17.05
C PRO A 535 22.92 -7.22 -18.24
N ALA A 536 23.35 -6.00 -17.96
CA ALA A 536 24.02 -5.10 -18.85
C ALA A 536 25.48 -5.15 -18.43
N ALA A 537 26.30 -5.79 -19.26
CA ALA A 537 27.73 -5.68 -19.17
C ALA A 537 28.15 -4.22 -19.42
N ASN A 538 28.05 -3.35 -18.41
CA ASN A 538 28.83 -2.12 -18.32
C ASN A 538 28.75 -1.48 -16.91
N PRO A 539 29.81 -1.55 -16.09
CA PRO A 539 29.85 -0.88 -14.79
C PRO A 539 30.24 0.59 -15.01
N LYS A 540 29.25 1.43 -15.25
CA LYS A 540 29.35 2.89 -15.01
C LYS A 540 28.02 3.39 -14.46
N THR A 541 27.61 2.87 -13.30
CA THR A 541 26.44 3.38 -12.59
C THR A 541 26.81 4.64 -11.80
N SER A 542 25.95 5.63 -11.94
CA SER A 542 25.94 6.95 -11.31
C SER A 542 25.66 6.87 -9.81
N SER A 543 25.90 7.97 -9.10
CA SER A 543 25.90 8.06 -7.64
C SER A 543 24.49 8.30 -7.05
N VAL A 544 23.61 7.29 -7.10
CA VAL A 544 22.42 7.28 -6.22
C VAL A 544 22.89 6.93 -4.80
N LYS A 545 23.38 7.94 -4.07
CA LYS A 545 23.86 7.76 -2.70
C LYS A 545 22.67 7.68 -1.73
N PRO A 546 22.63 6.67 -0.85
CA PRO A 546 21.75 6.71 0.32
C PRO A 546 21.96 7.99 1.12
N SER A 547 20.86 8.58 1.59
CA SER A 547 20.88 9.71 2.52
C SER A 547 21.71 9.36 3.76
N ALA A 548 22.73 10.17 4.05
CA ALA A 548 23.57 9.97 5.23
C ALA A 548 22.78 10.38 6.48
N ALA A 549 22.35 9.39 7.28
CA ALA A 549 21.72 9.63 8.57
C ALA A 549 22.64 10.48 9.47
N SER A 550 22.12 11.62 9.96
CA SER A 550 22.84 12.44 10.93
C SER A 550 22.83 11.76 12.30
N THR A 551 23.94 11.12 12.67
CA THR A 551 24.14 10.64 14.05
C THR A 551 24.38 11.83 14.98
N SER A 552 23.41 12.15 15.84
CA SER A 552 23.58 13.08 16.95
C SER A 552 24.31 12.40 18.13
N ALA A 553 25.05 13.22 18.86
CA ALA A 553 26.18 12.86 19.74
C ALA A 553 25.89 11.87 20.88
N ALA A 554 26.82 10.93 21.04
CA ALA A 554 26.91 10.00 22.17
C ALA A 554 27.31 10.70 23.48
N HIS A 555 26.70 10.22 24.57
CA HIS A 555 27.00 10.55 25.96
C HIS A 555 28.47 10.31 26.34
N SER A 556 29.04 11.28 27.06
CA SER A 556 30.32 11.21 27.74
C SER A 556 30.32 10.09 28.80
N ARG A 557 31.25 9.12 28.67
CA ARG A 557 31.69 8.26 29.78
C ARG A 557 33.17 8.53 30.06
N THR A 558 33.42 8.98 31.27
CA THR A 558 34.71 9.24 31.89
C THR A 558 35.51 7.95 32.09
N THR A 559 36.71 7.88 31.54
CA THR A 559 37.70 6.82 31.80
C THR A 559 38.57 7.18 32.99
N SER A 560 38.51 6.32 34.02
CA SER A 560 39.41 6.27 35.17
C SER A 560 40.69 5.51 34.82
N THR A 561 41.83 6.15 35.02
CA THR A 561 43.18 5.61 34.84
C THR A 561 43.61 4.80 36.06
N LYS A 562 44.07 3.56 35.86
CA LYS A 562 44.92 2.83 36.81
C LYS A 562 46.19 2.35 36.12
N THR A 563 47.29 2.96 36.54
CA THR A 563 48.69 2.63 36.28
C THR A 563 49.10 1.29 36.90
N SER A 564 49.91 0.53 36.18
CA SER A 564 50.75 -0.56 36.72
C SER A 564 52.10 -0.53 35.99
N THR A 565 53.17 -0.38 36.77
CA THR A 565 54.58 -0.29 36.36
C THR A 565 55.35 -1.44 36.99
N THR A 566 56.24 -2.12 36.25
CA THR A 566 57.55 -2.67 36.70
C THR A 566 58.34 -3.31 35.53
N PRO A 567 59.68 -3.56 35.64
CA PRO A 567 60.65 -2.98 34.71
C PRO A 567 61.65 -3.98 34.09
N THR A 568 62.50 -3.51 33.19
CA THR A 568 63.74 -4.20 32.78
C THR A 568 64.90 -3.22 32.59
N ALA A 569 66.02 -3.54 33.25
CA ALA A 569 67.36 -2.97 33.10
C ALA A 569 68.20 -3.89 32.15
N PRO A 570 69.46 -3.61 31.76
CA PRO A 570 70.40 -2.56 32.19
C PRO A 570 70.59 -1.39 31.22
#